data_AF-A0A7H0SPS2-F1
#
_entry.id   AF-A0A7H0SPS2-F1
#
_cell.length_a   1.000
_cell.length_b   1.000
_cell.length_c   1.000
_cell.angle_alpha   90.00
_cell.angle_beta   90.00
_cell.angle_gamma   90.00
#
_symmetry.space_group_name_H-M   'P 1'
#
loop_
_entity.id
_entity.type
_entity.pdbx_description
1 polymer ?
#
loop_
_entity_poly.entity_id
_entity_poly.type
_entity_poly.pdbx_seq_one_letter_code
_entity_poly.pdbx_strand_id
1 'polypeptide(L)'
;MKLTRIAAATAVLATAVTLTACSQDKGSEESSTSAASSSSSAAAMPELPSAADLNAVIAAATDPNLPVEEKAKTVQEGETATDLFSVLAARKAELGSNFEVQDPVLPGYTNDSVLATLIYTEGERHEEIQGITFVHEDGHWKLSKADACILITSALPPEQVPAMCKDSLPPADGQPAPGGQPAPDGQPAPAPAPGSEAPAPEQPAAH
;
A
#
# COMPACT_ATOMS: atom_id res chain seq x y z
N MET A 1 44.44 3.58 -20.10
CA MET A 1 45.28 4.79 -20.22
C MET A 1 44.78 5.68 -21.35
N LYS A 2 44.22 6.86 -21.01
CA LYS A 2 44.43 8.17 -21.66
C LYS A 2 43.55 9.19 -20.95
N LEU A 3 44.21 9.93 -20.06
CA LEU A 3 43.67 11.04 -19.27
C LEU A 3 43.70 12.35 -20.07
N THR A 4 43.00 13.35 -19.52
CA THR A 4 43.03 14.81 -19.77
C THR A 4 42.27 15.29 -21.01
N ARG A 5 41.35 16.27 -20.89
CA ARG A 5 41.61 17.60 -20.30
C ARG A 5 40.48 18.19 -19.46
N ILE A 6 40.93 18.95 -18.47
CA ILE A 6 40.23 19.85 -17.56
C ILE A 6 39.88 21.15 -18.28
N ALA A 7 38.66 21.67 -18.09
CA ALA A 7 38.37 23.09 -18.17
C ALA A 7 37.18 23.41 -17.25
N ALA A 8 37.47 24.14 -16.18
CA ALA A 8 36.52 24.67 -15.23
C ALA A 8 35.78 25.88 -15.83
N ALA A 9 34.47 25.95 -15.63
CA ALA A 9 33.71 27.19 -15.65
C ALA A 9 32.53 27.04 -14.69
N THR A 10 32.71 27.60 -13.50
CA THR A 10 31.68 27.85 -12.48
C THR A 10 30.63 28.82 -13.02
N ALA A 11 29.37 28.43 -13.00
CA ALA A 11 28.24 29.35 -13.02
C ALA A 11 27.20 28.86 -12.00
N VAL A 12 27.25 29.47 -10.82
CA VAL A 12 26.24 29.32 -9.76
C VAL A 12 25.00 30.05 -10.22
N LEU A 13 23.92 29.33 -10.54
CA LEU A 13 22.58 29.89 -10.65
C LEU A 13 21.81 29.53 -9.38
N ALA A 14 21.89 30.42 -8.39
CA ALA A 14 21.01 30.42 -7.24
C ALA A 14 19.70 31.10 -7.66
N THR A 15 18.66 30.34 -7.98
CA THR A 15 17.29 30.86 -8.06
C THR A 15 16.69 30.83 -6.66
N ALA A 16 16.72 31.99 -6.01
CA ALA A 16 16.07 32.22 -4.73
C ALA A 16 14.54 32.13 -4.89
N VAL A 17 13.91 31.34 -4.02
CA VAL A 17 12.49 31.42 -3.70
C VAL A 17 12.24 32.74 -2.97
N THR A 18 11.36 33.58 -3.49
CA THR A 18 10.79 34.70 -2.73
C THR A 18 9.28 34.53 -2.65
N LEU A 19 8.81 34.05 -1.50
CA LEU A 19 7.44 34.17 -1.03
C LEU A 19 7.13 35.66 -0.80
N THR A 20 6.42 36.31 -1.72
CA THR A 20 5.81 37.61 -1.44
C THR A 20 4.57 37.39 -0.60
N ALA A 21 4.78 37.42 0.72
CA ALA A 21 3.71 37.65 1.68
C ALA A 21 3.07 39.02 1.43
N CYS A 22 1.76 39.03 1.67
CA CYS A 22 0.80 40.10 1.49
C CYS A 22 1.24 41.45 2.09
N SER A 23 0.68 42.51 1.50
CA SER A 23 0.26 43.75 2.16
C SER A 23 0.92 45.05 1.69
N GLN A 24 0.01 46.00 1.60
CA GLN A 24 0.10 47.35 1.10
C GLN A 24 1.07 48.23 1.90
N ASP A 25 1.71 49.14 1.16
CA ASP A 25 2.12 50.49 1.57
C ASP A 25 3.29 50.68 2.57
N LYS A 26 4.33 51.33 2.04
CA LYS A 26 5.29 52.29 2.63
C LYS A 26 5.49 52.32 4.16
N GLY A 27 6.75 52.22 4.57
CA GLY A 27 7.20 52.80 5.85
C GLY A 27 8.49 52.20 6.37
N SER A 28 9.39 53.06 6.82
CA SER A 28 10.75 52.82 7.29
C SER A 28 10.84 52.21 8.70
N GLU A 29 12.05 51.71 9.01
CA GLU A 29 12.74 51.74 10.32
C GLU A 29 12.42 50.71 11.44
N GLU A 30 13.49 49.94 11.73
CA GLU A 30 14.08 49.57 13.03
C GLU A 30 13.40 48.63 14.07
N SER A 31 14.22 47.65 14.46
CA SER A 31 14.43 47.09 15.81
C SER A 31 13.54 45.97 16.38
N SER A 32 14.23 44.83 16.57
CA SER A 32 14.21 43.91 17.71
C SER A 32 12.90 43.23 18.13
N THR A 33 12.88 41.89 18.07
CA THR A 33 12.58 41.02 19.22
C THR A 33 12.91 39.57 18.85
N SER A 34 13.83 38.95 19.58
CA SER A 34 13.99 37.50 19.62
C SER A 34 12.75 36.87 20.26
N ALA A 35 12.02 36.06 19.49
CA ALA A 35 11.12 35.05 20.03
C ALA A 35 11.67 33.69 19.64
N ALA A 36 12.31 33.03 20.61
CA ALA A 36 12.60 31.60 20.53
C ALA A 36 11.27 30.86 20.60
N SER A 37 10.69 30.54 19.45
CA SER A 37 9.56 29.63 19.39
C SER A 37 10.10 28.21 19.60
N SER A 38 9.89 27.69 20.81
CA SER A 38 9.91 26.25 21.05
C SER A 38 8.88 25.60 20.14
N SER A 39 9.33 25.14 18.97
CA SER A 39 8.51 24.29 18.11
C SER A 39 8.42 22.93 18.78
N SER A 40 7.31 22.70 19.46
CA SER A 40 6.91 21.35 19.86
C SER A 40 6.71 20.58 18.57
N SER A 41 7.64 19.67 18.24
CA SER A 41 7.51 18.78 17.09
C SER A 41 6.32 17.84 17.30
N ALA A 42 5.12 18.30 16.95
CA ALA A 42 4.07 17.40 16.51
C ALA A 42 4.60 16.77 15.22
N ALA A 43 4.84 15.46 15.23
CA ALA A 43 5.16 14.73 14.01
C ALA A 43 4.04 15.02 13.00
N ALA A 44 4.38 15.71 11.92
CA ALA A 44 3.43 16.02 10.87
C ALA A 44 2.98 14.69 10.25
N MET A 45 1.67 14.43 10.28
CA MET A 45 1.11 13.32 9.52
C MET A 45 1.43 13.57 8.03
N PRO A 46 1.84 12.55 7.27
CA PRO A 46 2.02 12.72 5.83
C PRO A 46 0.69 13.18 5.23
N GLU A 47 0.74 14.18 4.35
CA GLU A 47 -0.45 14.62 3.61
C GLU A 47 -0.99 13.44 2.81
N LEU A 48 -2.33 13.32 2.69
CA LEU A 48 -2.93 12.24 1.92
C LEU A 48 -2.41 12.32 0.47
N PRO A 49 -1.89 11.20 -0.10
CA PRO A 49 -1.42 11.18 -1.46
C PRO A 49 -2.60 11.26 -2.43
N SER A 50 -2.35 11.76 -3.63
CA SER A 50 -3.32 11.65 -4.71
C SER A 50 -3.32 10.24 -5.31
N ALA A 51 -4.40 9.86 -5.98
CA ALA A 51 -4.44 8.62 -6.76
C ALA A 51 -3.31 8.58 -7.83
N ALA A 52 -2.94 9.73 -8.39
CA ALA A 52 -1.85 9.85 -9.36
C ALA A 52 -0.47 9.52 -8.74
N ASP A 53 -0.22 9.94 -7.50
CA ASP A 53 1.01 9.59 -6.78
C ASP A 53 1.08 8.08 -6.54
N LEU A 54 -0.02 7.46 -6.09
CA LEU A 54 -0.08 6.02 -5.86
C LEU A 54 0.04 5.22 -7.16
N ASN A 55 -0.51 5.74 -8.27
CA ASN A 55 -0.30 5.17 -9.60
C ASN A 55 1.17 5.16 -10.02
N ALA A 56 1.91 6.23 -9.70
CA ALA A 56 3.35 6.27 -9.96
C ALA A 56 4.11 5.20 -9.16
N VAL A 57 3.69 4.93 -7.91
CA VAL A 57 4.25 3.83 -7.09
C VAL A 57 4.05 2.48 -7.76
N ILE A 58 2.83 2.15 -8.20
CA ILE A 58 2.54 0.87 -8.89
C ILE A 58 3.31 0.78 -10.21
N ALA A 59 3.36 1.88 -10.97
CA ALA A 59 4.07 1.93 -12.24
C ALA A 59 5.57 1.66 -12.05
N ALA A 60 6.20 2.30 -11.08
CA ALA A 60 7.61 2.12 -10.76
C ALA A 60 7.91 0.70 -10.23
N ALA A 61 7.05 0.15 -9.37
CA ALA A 61 7.18 -1.22 -8.84
C ALA A 61 7.23 -2.29 -9.94
N THR A 62 6.50 -2.04 -11.03
CA THR A 62 6.31 -2.99 -12.14
C THR A 62 7.15 -2.68 -13.37
N ASP A 63 7.93 -1.59 -13.37
CA ASP A 63 8.77 -1.21 -14.51
C ASP A 63 10.00 -2.13 -14.62
N PRO A 64 10.21 -2.81 -15.76
CA PRO A 64 11.40 -3.64 -15.97
C PRO A 64 12.69 -2.83 -16.20
N ASN A 65 12.60 -1.53 -16.48
CA ASN A 65 13.73 -0.67 -16.78
C ASN A 65 14.26 0.11 -15.57
N LEU A 66 13.48 0.18 -14.49
CA LEU A 66 13.93 0.82 -13.25
C LEU A 66 14.95 -0.08 -12.52
N PRO A 67 16.01 0.50 -11.94
CA PRO A 67 16.94 -0.25 -11.12
C PRO A 67 16.25 -0.75 -9.85
N VAL A 68 16.68 -1.90 -9.34
CA VAL A 68 16.05 -2.58 -8.20
C VAL A 68 16.00 -1.69 -6.96
N GLU A 69 16.99 -0.83 -6.74
CA GLU A 69 17.00 0.14 -5.63
C GLU A 69 15.85 1.16 -5.70
N GLU A 70 15.48 1.61 -6.90
CA GLU A 70 14.33 2.52 -7.06
C GLU A 70 13.02 1.77 -6.89
N LYS A 71 12.95 0.52 -7.37
CA LYS A 71 11.78 -0.35 -7.16
C LYS A 71 11.61 -0.71 -5.68
N ALA A 72 12.69 -0.92 -4.94
CA ALA A 72 12.66 -1.21 -3.51
C ALA A 72 11.99 -0.10 -2.68
N LYS A 73 11.97 1.14 -3.18
CA LYS A 73 11.26 2.27 -2.54
C LYS A 73 9.75 2.25 -2.76
N THR A 74 9.22 1.33 -3.57
CA THR A 74 7.80 1.29 -3.96
C THR A 74 7.01 0.19 -3.25
N VAL A 75 7.68 -0.74 -2.57
CA VAL A 75 7.04 -1.84 -1.83
C VAL A 75 7.68 -1.93 -0.45
N GLN A 76 6.87 -2.11 0.58
CA GLN A 76 7.36 -2.31 1.94
C GLN A 76 8.24 -3.56 2.01
N GLU A 77 9.37 -3.47 2.73
CA GLU A 77 10.42 -4.51 2.75
C GLU A 77 11.03 -4.80 1.36
N GLY A 78 10.86 -3.90 0.39
CA GLY A 78 11.31 -4.05 -1.00
C GLY A 78 12.81 -4.32 -1.18
N GLU A 79 13.65 -3.85 -0.26
CA GLU A 79 15.10 -4.07 -0.25
C GLU A 79 15.47 -5.56 -0.11
N THR A 80 14.62 -6.32 0.59
CA THR A 80 14.79 -7.77 0.77
C THR A 80 14.07 -8.58 -0.31
N ALA A 81 13.22 -7.92 -1.09
CA ALA A 81 12.30 -8.50 -2.05
C ALA A 81 12.78 -8.32 -3.49
N THR A 82 14.07 -8.54 -3.78
CA THR A 82 14.65 -8.29 -5.11
C THR A 82 14.03 -9.17 -6.22
N ASP A 83 13.66 -10.40 -5.89
CA ASP A 83 12.98 -11.33 -6.79
C ASP A 83 11.54 -10.88 -7.13
N LEU A 84 10.87 -10.20 -6.20
CA LEU A 84 9.52 -9.64 -6.35
C LEU A 84 9.36 -8.85 -7.64
N PHE A 85 10.33 -7.99 -7.89
CA PHE A 85 10.26 -6.97 -8.92
C PHE A 85 10.37 -7.55 -10.32
N SER A 86 11.09 -8.66 -10.45
CA SER A 86 11.18 -9.42 -11.69
C SER A 86 9.87 -10.15 -11.96
N VAL A 87 9.29 -10.75 -10.92
CA VAL A 87 7.98 -11.41 -11.01
C VAL A 87 6.89 -10.38 -11.36
N LEU A 88 6.78 -9.29 -10.63
CA LEU A 88 5.82 -8.21 -10.88
C LEU A 88 5.91 -7.65 -12.31
N ALA A 89 7.12 -7.41 -12.81
CA ALA A 89 7.33 -6.95 -14.18
C ALA A 89 6.89 -8.00 -15.21
N ALA A 90 7.23 -9.27 -15.00
CA ALA A 90 6.77 -10.36 -15.86
C ALA A 90 5.24 -10.49 -15.85
N ARG A 91 4.58 -10.34 -14.69
CA ARG A 91 3.12 -10.36 -14.57
C ARG A 91 2.48 -9.24 -15.36
N LYS A 92 2.96 -8.00 -15.19
CA LYS A 92 2.43 -6.86 -15.94
C LYS A 92 2.57 -7.06 -17.45
N ALA A 93 3.69 -7.62 -17.90
CA ALA A 93 3.92 -7.90 -19.31
C ALA A 93 3.00 -9.02 -19.86
N GLU A 94 2.78 -10.08 -19.09
CA GLU A 94 1.91 -11.20 -19.47
C GLU A 94 0.44 -10.80 -19.55
N LEU A 95 -0.02 -10.04 -18.56
CA LEU A 95 -1.41 -9.61 -18.49
C LEU A 95 -1.73 -8.50 -19.51
N GLY A 96 -0.73 -7.80 -20.05
CA GLY A 96 -0.93 -6.68 -20.97
C GLY A 96 -1.88 -5.60 -20.42
N SER A 97 -2.05 -5.57 -19.10
CA SER A 97 -3.17 -4.94 -18.42
C SER A 97 -2.74 -3.70 -17.66
N ASN A 98 -3.67 -2.77 -17.53
CA ASN A 98 -3.45 -1.53 -16.81
C ASN A 98 -3.97 -1.68 -15.38
N PHE A 99 -3.16 -1.26 -14.42
CA PHE A 99 -3.54 -1.12 -13.01
C PHE A 99 -3.65 0.37 -12.73
N GLU A 100 -4.83 0.82 -12.31
CA GLU A 100 -5.09 2.24 -12.06
C GLU A 100 -5.77 2.44 -10.70
N VAL A 101 -5.10 3.15 -9.81
CA VAL A 101 -5.64 3.66 -8.56
C VAL A 101 -6.66 4.73 -8.88
N GLN A 102 -7.85 4.58 -8.32
CA GLN A 102 -8.97 5.51 -8.48
C GLN A 102 -9.22 6.28 -7.18
N ASP A 103 -9.65 7.53 -7.33
CA ASP A 103 -10.14 8.34 -6.22
C ASP A 103 -11.48 7.82 -5.67
N PRO A 104 -11.76 7.97 -4.37
CA PRO A 104 -10.95 8.66 -3.38
C PRO A 104 -9.89 7.76 -2.72
N VAL A 105 -8.74 8.35 -2.39
CA VAL A 105 -7.79 7.77 -1.44
C VAL A 105 -8.28 8.06 -0.02
N LEU A 106 -8.37 7.04 0.81
CA LEU A 106 -8.89 7.13 2.18
C LEU A 106 -7.76 6.95 3.21
N PRO A 107 -7.85 7.54 4.40
CA PRO A 107 -6.96 7.20 5.51
C PRO A 107 -7.02 5.70 5.82
N GLY A 108 -5.87 5.10 6.10
CA GLY A 108 -5.74 3.70 6.45
C GLY A 108 -5.89 3.43 7.94
N TYR A 109 -5.55 2.21 8.35
CA TYR A 109 -5.70 1.76 9.74
C TYR A 109 -4.63 2.32 10.68
N THR A 110 -3.50 2.78 10.14
CA THR A 110 -2.42 3.45 10.87
C THR A 110 -2.24 4.88 10.35
N ASN A 111 -1.62 5.75 11.16
CA ASN A 111 -1.40 7.17 10.82
C ASN A 111 -0.56 7.39 9.55
N ASP A 112 0.26 6.40 9.18
CA ASP A 112 1.16 6.46 8.01
C ASP A 112 0.65 5.55 6.88
N SER A 113 -0.64 5.23 6.86
CA SER A 113 -1.23 4.37 5.82
C SER A 113 -2.44 5.00 5.17
N VAL A 114 -2.68 4.62 3.92
CA VAL A 114 -3.89 4.95 3.16
C VAL A 114 -4.45 3.70 2.47
N LEU A 115 -5.75 3.72 2.23
CA LEU A 115 -6.47 2.71 1.47
C LEU A 115 -6.89 3.30 0.13
N ALA A 116 -6.70 2.54 -0.93
CA ALA A 116 -7.11 2.94 -2.26
C ALA A 116 -7.83 1.81 -2.99
N THR A 117 -8.57 2.20 -4.03
CA THR A 117 -9.23 1.26 -4.94
C THR A 117 -8.40 1.14 -6.21
N LEU A 118 -8.07 -0.10 -6.60
CA LEU A 118 -7.31 -0.41 -7.79
C LEU A 118 -8.22 -1.02 -8.86
N ILE A 119 -8.24 -0.42 -10.04
CA ILE A 119 -8.93 -0.96 -11.22
C ILE A 119 -7.94 -1.71 -12.07
N TYR A 120 -8.24 -2.98 -12.33
CA TYR A 120 -7.55 -3.82 -13.29
C TYR A 120 -8.35 -3.84 -14.59
N THR A 121 -7.70 -3.51 -15.70
CA THR A 121 -8.33 -3.51 -17.04
C THR A 121 -7.57 -4.41 -18.00
N GLU A 122 -8.29 -5.41 -18.53
CA GLU A 122 -7.82 -6.35 -19.56
C GLU A 122 -8.84 -6.42 -20.71
N GLY A 123 -8.52 -5.81 -21.84
CA GLY A 123 -9.46 -5.71 -22.96
C GLY A 123 -10.74 -4.97 -22.55
N GLU A 124 -11.89 -5.65 -22.60
CA GLU A 124 -13.19 -5.11 -22.17
C GLU A 124 -13.51 -5.45 -20.69
N ARG A 125 -12.71 -6.29 -20.04
CA ARG A 125 -12.92 -6.70 -18.65
C ARG A 125 -12.33 -5.67 -17.71
N HIS A 126 -13.13 -5.30 -16.70
CA HIS A 126 -12.73 -4.40 -15.63
C HIS A 126 -13.03 -5.08 -14.30
N GLU A 127 -12.03 -5.12 -13.43
CA GLU A 127 -12.15 -5.65 -12.07
C GLU A 127 -11.69 -4.60 -11.06
N GLU A 128 -12.45 -4.46 -9.98
CA GLU A 128 -12.17 -3.50 -8.92
C GLU A 128 -11.66 -4.23 -7.68
N ILE A 129 -10.49 -3.84 -7.19
CA ILE A 129 -9.87 -4.35 -5.99
C ILE A 129 -9.82 -3.22 -4.97
N GLN A 130 -10.70 -3.29 -3.97
CA GLN A 130 -10.78 -2.29 -2.92
C GLN A 130 -9.88 -2.63 -1.74
N GLY A 131 -9.47 -1.59 -0.99
CA GLY A 131 -8.77 -1.75 0.28
C GLY A 131 -7.28 -2.04 0.13
N ILE A 132 -6.69 -1.71 -1.02
CA ILE A 132 -5.24 -1.81 -1.21
C ILE A 132 -4.55 -0.82 -0.28
N THR A 133 -3.68 -1.32 0.58
CA THR A 133 -2.97 -0.50 1.56
C THR A 133 -1.66 0.03 0.99
N PHE A 134 -1.46 1.33 1.10
CA PHE A 134 -0.17 1.99 0.90
C PHE A 134 0.32 2.54 2.23
N VAL A 135 1.63 2.42 2.49
CA VAL A 135 2.28 2.87 3.71
C VAL A 135 3.33 3.91 3.35
N HIS A 136 3.39 4.99 4.10
CA HIS A 136 4.41 6.02 3.98
C HIS A 136 5.60 5.68 4.86
N GLU A 137 6.74 5.37 4.25
CA GLU A 137 7.96 4.94 4.92
C GLU A 137 9.17 5.57 4.22
N ASP A 138 10.14 6.07 5.00
CA ASP A 138 11.35 6.74 4.49
C ASP A 138 11.08 7.93 3.56
N GLY A 139 9.93 8.60 3.69
CA GLY A 139 9.52 9.71 2.82
C GLY A 139 8.95 9.27 1.48
N HIS A 140 8.60 7.99 1.33
CA HIS A 140 8.02 7.41 0.12
C HIS A 140 6.72 6.68 0.44
N TRP A 141 5.72 6.83 -0.43
CA TRP A 141 4.57 5.94 -0.43
C TRP A 141 4.94 4.60 -1.05
N LYS A 142 4.70 3.52 -0.32
CA LYS A 142 5.02 2.14 -0.71
C LYS A 142 3.74 1.29 -0.67
N LEU A 143 3.60 0.35 -1.60
CA LEU A 143 2.57 -0.69 -1.51
C LEU A 143 2.87 -1.59 -0.30
N SER A 144 1.86 -1.91 0.51
CA SER A 144 2.04 -2.81 1.65
C SER A 144 2.52 -4.18 1.16
N LYS A 145 3.39 -4.84 1.93
CA LYS A 145 3.85 -6.18 1.60
C LYS A 145 2.68 -7.18 1.55
N ALA A 146 1.73 -7.05 2.46
CA ALA A 146 0.57 -7.93 2.53
C ALA A 146 -0.25 -7.85 1.23
N ASP A 147 -0.59 -6.65 0.77
CA ASP A 147 -1.34 -6.45 -0.48
C ASP A 147 -0.51 -6.85 -1.71
N ALA A 148 0.78 -6.50 -1.74
CA ALA A 148 1.68 -6.92 -2.81
C ALA A 148 1.72 -8.46 -2.94
N CYS A 149 1.77 -9.17 -1.81
CA CYS A 149 1.75 -10.62 -1.80
C CYS A 149 0.40 -11.19 -2.20
N ILE A 150 -0.72 -10.62 -1.73
CA ILE A 150 -2.07 -11.03 -2.16
C ILE A 150 -2.21 -10.95 -3.68
N LEU A 151 -1.81 -9.82 -4.28
CA LEU A 151 -1.87 -9.60 -5.74
C LEU A 151 -1.03 -10.61 -6.53
N ILE A 152 0.05 -11.10 -5.95
CA ILE A 152 0.91 -12.09 -6.60
C ILE A 152 0.35 -13.50 -6.42
N THR A 153 -0.04 -13.86 -5.20
CA THR A 153 -0.53 -15.20 -4.86
C THR A 153 -1.89 -15.51 -5.46
N SER A 154 -2.73 -14.49 -5.70
CA SER A 154 -4.02 -14.67 -6.38
C SER A 154 -3.85 -15.12 -7.82
N ALA A 155 -2.70 -14.78 -8.42
CA ALA A 155 -2.52 -14.87 -9.84
C ALA A 155 -1.36 -15.82 -10.23
N LEU A 156 -0.56 -16.31 -9.27
CA LEU A 156 0.46 -17.35 -9.49
C LEU A 156 0.10 -18.66 -8.78
N PRO A 157 0.48 -19.81 -9.36
CA PRO A 157 0.51 -21.05 -8.60
C PRO A 157 1.55 -20.96 -7.46
N PRO A 158 1.37 -21.69 -6.35
CA PRO A 158 2.16 -21.55 -5.13
C PRO A 158 3.67 -21.80 -5.34
N GLU A 159 4.04 -22.59 -6.35
CA GLU A 159 5.45 -22.88 -6.68
C GLU A 159 6.20 -21.67 -7.27
N GLN A 160 5.48 -20.69 -7.82
CA GLN A 160 6.06 -19.49 -8.44
C GLN A 160 6.00 -18.26 -7.51
N VAL A 161 5.52 -18.44 -6.27
CA VAL A 161 5.39 -17.36 -5.31
C VAL A 161 6.75 -17.01 -4.71
N PRO A 162 7.18 -15.73 -4.77
CA PRO A 162 8.44 -15.28 -4.18
C PRO A 162 8.55 -15.59 -2.69
N ALA A 163 9.79 -15.77 -2.19
CA ALA A 163 10.05 -16.18 -0.82
C ALA A 163 9.40 -15.28 0.24
N MET A 164 9.35 -13.95 0.05
CA MET A 164 8.75 -13.04 1.02
C MET A 164 7.22 -13.11 1.07
N CYS A 165 6.57 -13.77 0.10
CA CYS A 165 5.12 -13.96 0.03
C CYS A 165 4.68 -15.39 0.39
N LYS A 166 5.62 -16.26 0.77
CA LYS A 166 5.30 -17.65 1.17
C LYS A 166 4.49 -17.71 2.46
N ASP A 167 4.64 -16.72 3.34
CA ASP A 167 3.86 -16.62 4.58
C ASP A 167 2.38 -16.24 4.31
N SER A 168 2.12 -15.65 3.13
CA SER A 168 0.78 -15.25 2.69
C SER A 168 0.02 -16.38 1.98
N LEU A 169 0.67 -17.53 1.72
CA LEU A 169 0.02 -18.69 1.13
C LEU A 169 -0.91 -19.34 2.16
N PRO A 170 -2.12 -19.78 1.76
CA PRO A 170 -2.92 -20.63 2.62
C PRO A 170 -2.10 -21.90 2.96
N PRO A 171 -2.16 -22.40 4.21
CA PRO A 171 -1.43 -23.60 4.58
C PRO A 171 -1.87 -24.75 3.66
N ALA A 172 -0.89 -25.36 2.99
CA ALA A 172 -1.11 -26.62 2.30
C ALA A 172 -1.61 -27.64 3.33
N ASP A 173 -2.67 -28.37 2.99
CA ASP A 173 -3.43 -29.26 3.86
C ASP A 173 -2.62 -29.85 5.05
N GLY A 174 -3.01 -29.46 6.27
CA GLY A 174 -2.60 -30.13 7.51
C GLY A 174 -1.51 -29.46 8.36
N GLN A 175 -1.04 -28.25 8.03
CA GLN A 175 -0.13 -27.51 8.92
C GLN A 175 -0.84 -26.38 9.68
N PRO A 176 -0.81 -26.36 11.03
CA PRO A 176 -1.33 -25.25 11.81
C PRO A 176 -0.57 -23.96 11.51
N ALA A 177 -1.30 -22.86 11.28
CA ALA A 177 -0.71 -21.53 11.09
C ALA A 177 0.15 -21.14 12.30
N PRO A 178 1.37 -20.59 12.11
CA PRO A 178 2.19 -20.11 13.20
C PRO A 178 1.54 -18.87 13.83
N GLY A 179 0.99 -19.03 15.04
CA GLY A 179 0.39 -17.94 15.82
C GLY A 179 -1.06 -18.19 16.26
N GLY A 180 -1.73 -19.21 15.72
CA GLY A 180 -2.99 -19.67 16.28
C GLY A 180 -2.72 -20.45 17.57
N GLN A 181 -3.13 -19.91 18.73
CA GLN A 181 -3.32 -20.76 19.90
C GLN A 181 -4.14 -21.98 19.48
N PRO A 182 -3.72 -23.22 19.81
CA PRO A 182 -4.51 -24.39 19.49
C PRO A 182 -5.92 -24.18 20.05
N ALA A 183 -6.92 -24.24 19.18
CA ALA A 183 -8.30 -24.36 19.63
C ALA A 183 -8.33 -25.57 20.58
N PRO A 184 -8.81 -25.43 21.82
CA PRO A 184 -8.87 -26.56 22.73
C PRO A 184 -9.73 -27.66 22.09
N ASP A 185 -9.14 -28.85 22.01
CA ASP A 185 -9.77 -30.09 21.61
C ASP A 185 -11.22 -30.20 22.11
N GLY A 186 -12.13 -30.48 21.18
CA GLY A 186 -13.33 -31.26 21.40
C GLY A 186 -14.25 -30.81 22.54
N GLN A 187 -15.17 -29.90 22.24
CA GLN A 187 -16.50 -29.99 22.86
C GLN A 187 -17.41 -30.76 21.90
N PRO A 188 -17.83 -32.00 22.25
CA PRO A 188 -18.88 -32.67 21.51
C PRO A 188 -20.10 -31.76 21.47
N ALA A 189 -20.72 -31.64 20.28
CA ALA A 189 -21.99 -30.97 20.13
C ALA A 189 -22.97 -31.46 21.23
N PRO A 190 -23.65 -30.56 21.95
CA PRO A 190 -24.62 -30.99 22.94
C PRO A 190 -25.69 -31.84 22.24
N ALA A 191 -25.87 -33.05 22.75
CA ALA A 191 -26.93 -33.96 22.31
C ALA A 191 -28.29 -33.24 22.38
N PRO A 192 -29.23 -33.52 21.45
CA PRO A 192 -30.58 -32.98 21.55
C PRO A 192 -31.23 -33.47 22.84
N ALA A 193 -31.68 -32.53 23.67
CA ALA A 193 -32.43 -32.84 24.89
C ALA A 193 -33.74 -33.56 24.53
N PRO A 194 -34.12 -34.64 25.25
CA PRO A 194 -35.38 -35.32 25.02
C PRO A 194 -36.53 -34.56 25.70
N GLY A 195 -37.63 -34.37 24.96
CA GLY A 195 -38.98 -34.26 25.50
C GLY A 195 -39.35 -32.92 26.16
N SER A 196 -40.12 -32.12 25.45
CA SER A 196 -41.29 -31.45 26.03
C SER A 196 -42.34 -31.28 24.95
N GLU A 197 -43.54 -31.70 25.30
CA GLU A 197 -44.73 -31.88 24.49
C GLU A 197 -45.11 -30.70 23.59
N ALA A 198 -45.78 -31.06 22.49
CA ALA A 198 -46.55 -30.18 21.63
C ALA A 198 -47.67 -29.46 22.39
N PRO A 199 -48.18 -28.36 21.82
CA PRO A 199 -49.62 -28.26 21.62
C PRO A 199 -49.96 -28.23 20.11
N ALA A 200 -51.07 -28.87 19.79
CA ALA A 200 -51.62 -29.07 18.45
C ALA A 200 -51.92 -27.76 17.71
N PRO A 201 -51.84 -27.73 16.35
CA PRO A 201 -52.50 -26.71 15.56
C PRO A 201 -54.00 -27.04 15.40
N GLU A 202 -54.87 -26.12 15.81
CA GLU A 202 -56.29 -26.13 15.44
C GLU A 202 -56.42 -26.01 13.91
N GLN A 203 -57.22 -26.90 13.31
CA GLN A 203 -57.54 -26.89 11.88
C GLN A 203 -58.52 -25.76 11.54
N PRO A 204 -58.35 -25.03 10.42
CA PRO A 204 -59.45 -24.27 9.86
C PRO A 204 -60.38 -25.19 9.06
N ALA A 205 -61.67 -25.19 9.43
CA ALA A 205 -62.74 -25.87 8.72
C ALA A 205 -62.98 -25.24 7.34
N ALA A 206 -63.14 -26.08 6.32
CA ALA A 206 -63.60 -25.70 5.00
C ALA A 206 -65.10 -25.38 5.00
N HIS A 207 -65.48 -24.29 4.33
CA HIS A 207 -66.83 -24.03 3.82
C HIS A 207 -66.72 -23.28 2.49
#